data_AF-A0A1H6Y1X3-F1
#
_entry.id   AF-A0A1H6Y1X3-F1
#
_cell.length_a   1.000
_cell.length_b   1.000
_cell.length_c   1.000
_cell.angle_alpha   90.00
_cell.angle_beta   90.00
_cell.angle_gamma   90.00
#
_symmetry.space_group_name_H-M   'P 1'
#
loop_
_entity.id
_entity.type
_entity.pdbx_description
1 polymer ?
#
loop_
_entity_poly.entity_id
_entity_poly.type
_entity_poly.pdbx_seq_one_letter_code
_entity_poly.pdbx_strand_id
1 'polypeptide(L)'
;MLLVTLNKQGKADEHRYLDRWVDERTFHWQSQNKTTPEGKRGREIIDHEKRGLSIHLFVRENKLENGKAAPFVYHGPVRYRSHSGSGPMSVVFEVA
;
A
#
# COMPACT_ATOMS: atom_id res chain seq x y z
N MET A 1 6.22 -5.26 -5.93
CA MET A 1 6.42 -3.81 -5.68
C MET A 1 5.06 -3.15 -5.52
N LEU A 2 4.93 -2.21 -4.58
CA LEU A 2 3.73 -1.40 -4.31
C LEU A 2 4.04 0.07 -4.61
N LEU A 3 3.25 0.68 -5.49
CA LEU A 3 3.32 2.09 -5.84
C LEU A 3 2.12 2.80 -5.22
N VAL A 4 2.34 3.69 -4.26
CA VAL A 4 1.28 4.32 -3.47
C VAL A 4 1.31 5.84 -3.63
N THR A 5 0.14 6.45 -3.82
CA THR A 5 -0.04 7.91 -3.84
C THR A 5 -0.99 8.30 -2.71
N LEU A 6 -0.49 9.04 -1.72
CA LEU A 6 -1.25 9.36 -0.50
C LEU A 6 -2.38 10.36 -0.77
N ASN A 7 -2.08 11.45 -1.49
CA ASN A 7 -3.03 12.50 -1.81
C ASN A 7 -3.56 12.33 -3.24
N LYS A 8 -4.78 11.81 -3.32
CA LYS A 8 -5.55 11.77 -4.57
C LYS A 8 -6.30 13.09 -4.68
N GLN A 9 -5.64 14.13 -5.20
CA GLN A 9 -6.28 15.43 -5.47
C GLN A 9 -7.64 15.21 -6.16
N GLY A 10 -8.72 15.72 -5.53
CA GLY A 10 -10.08 15.70 -6.07
C GLY A 10 -11.04 14.61 -5.55
N LYS A 11 -10.71 13.85 -4.49
CA LYS A 11 -11.68 12.95 -3.83
C LYS A 11 -11.86 13.31 -2.35
N ALA A 12 -13.11 13.25 -1.88
CA ALA A 12 -13.54 13.54 -0.52
C ALA A 12 -12.63 12.90 0.55
N ASP A 13 -12.52 13.54 1.72
CA ASP A 13 -11.61 13.22 2.83
C ASP A 13 -11.50 11.72 3.17
N GLU A 14 -12.56 10.94 2.96
CA GLU A 14 -12.57 9.47 3.11
C GLU A 14 -11.45 8.74 2.36
N HIS A 15 -10.97 9.26 1.22
CA HIS A 15 -9.89 8.62 0.46
C HIS A 15 -8.48 8.98 0.96
N ARG A 16 -8.31 10.05 1.76
CA ARG A 16 -7.02 10.43 2.34
C ARG A 16 -6.59 9.48 3.45
N TYR A 17 -7.54 8.79 4.08
CA TYR A 17 -7.24 7.90 5.20
C TYR A 17 -6.85 6.48 4.78
N LEU A 18 -7.01 6.09 3.50
CA LEU A 18 -6.87 4.68 3.10
C LEU A 18 -5.42 4.22 3.03
N ASP A 19 -4.54 5.04 2.44
CA ASP A 19 -3.11 4.75 2.35
C ASP A 19 -2.37 5.76 3.23
N ARG A 20 -1.71 5.32 4.31
CA ARG A 20 -1.08 6.21 5.29
C ARG A 20 0.01 5.52 6.11
N TRP A 21 0.95 6.33 6.60
CA TRP A 21 1.81 5.92 7.72
C TRP A 21 0.99 5.87 9.00
N VAL A 22 1.10 4.77 9.74
CA VAL A 22 0.54 4.62 11.09
C VAL A 22 1.54 5.14 12.13
N ASP A 23 2.83 4.86 11.88
CA ASP A 23 3.99 5.35 12.62
C ASP A 23 5.22 5.37 11.68
N GLU A 24 6.43 5.51 12.22
CA GLU A 24 7.69 5.59 11.45
C GLU A 24 8.01 4.35 10.60
N ARG A 25 7.51 3.16 10.98
CA ARG A 25 7.81 1.89 10.28
C ARG A 25 6.56 1.13 9.87
N THR A 26 5.37 1.55 10.29
CA THR A 26 4.11 0.87 10.00
C THR A 26 3.35 1.62 8.92
N PHE A 27 3.06 0.93 7.81
CA PHE A 27 2.30 1.49 6.69
C PHE A 27 0.95 0.77 6.53
N HIS A 28 -0.13 1.53 6.52
CA HIS A 28 -1.46 1.04 6.17
C HIS A 28 -1.69 1.23 4.68
N TRP A 29 -2.01 0.15 3.98
CA TRP A 29 -2.26 0.12 2.55
C TRP A 29 -3.60 -0.54 2.25
N GLN A 30 -4.37 0.04 1.32
CA GLN A 30 -5.60 -0.57 0.83
C GLN A 30 -5.38 -1.16 -0.57
N SER A 31 -5.79 -2.41 -0.75
CA SER A 31 -5.73 -3.09 -2.04
C SER A 31 -6.73 -2.52 -3.06
N GLN A 32 -6.60 -2.98 -4.31
CA GLN A 32 -7.65 -2.77 -5.30
C GLN A 32 -8.91 -3.58 -4.94
N ASN A 33 -10.10 -3.09 -5.32
CA ASN A 33 -11.41 -3.63 -4.93
C ASN A 33 -11.60 -5.14 -5.12
N LYS A 34 -10.95 -5.76 -6.12
CA LYS A 34 -11.10 -7.20 -6.41
C LYS A 34 -10.07 -8.09 -5.70
N THR A 35 -9.16 -7.50 -4.93
CA THR A 35 -8.12 -8.27 -4.23
C THR A 35 -8.70 -8.72 -2.91
N THR A 36 -8.91 -10.04 -2.77
CA THR A 36 -9.40 -10.67 -1.54
C THR A 36 -8.37 -11.59 -0.90
N PRO A 37 -8.45 -11.84 0.43
CA PRO A 37 -7.51 -12.70 1.14
C PRO A 37 -7.45 -14.12 0.56
N GLU A 38 -8.57 -14.62 0.03
CA GLU A 38 -8.70 -15.95 -0.57
C GLU A 38 -8.24 -15.98 -2.03
N GLY A 39 -8.29 -14.84 -2.72
CA GLY A 39 -7.88 -14.71 -4.10
C GLY A 39 -6.37 -14.81 -4.26
N LYS A 40 -5.92 -15.24 -5.45
CA LYS A 40 -4.48 -15.39 -5.78
C LYS A 40 -3.66 -14.21 -5.27
N ARG A 41 -4.02 -12.98 -5.66
CA ARG A 41 -3.31 -11.73 -5.31
C ARG A 41 -3.24 -11.47 -3.81
N GLY A 42 -4.32 -11.67 -3.07
CA GLY A 42 -4.31 -11.49 -1.61
C GLY A 42 -3.45 -12.53 -0.92
N ARG A 43 -3.49 -13.79 -1.37
CA ARG A 43 -2.56 -14.84 -0.91
C ARG A 43 -1.10 -14.48 -1.22
N GLU A 44 -0.80 -13.86 -2.37
CA GLU A 44 0.57 -13.43 -2.67
C GLU A 44 1.06 -12.35 -1.72
N ILE A 45 0.16 -11.50 -1.20
CA ILE A 45 0.47 -10.47 -0.22
C ILE A 45 0.61 -11.08 1.17
N ILE A 46 -0.34 -11.90 1.61
CA ILE A 46 -0.37 -12.49 2.96
C ILE A 46 0.78 -13.48 3.15
N ASP A 47 1.03 -14.36 2.17
CA ASP A 47 2.04 -15.41 2.25
C ASP A 47 3.36 -15.01 1.54
N HIS A 48 3.62 -13.72 1.32
CA HIS A 48 4.74 -13.27 0.50
C HIS A 48 6.09 -13.82 1.01
N GLU A 49 6.34 -13.77 2.33
CA GLU A 49 7.58 -14.26 2.93
C GLU A 49 7.72 -15.78 2.77
N LYS A 50 6.62 -16.53 3.01
CA LYS A 50 6.61 -18.00 2.85
C LYS A 50 6.90 -18.42 1.41
N ARG A 51 6.55 -17.57 0.44
CA ARG A 51 6.75 -17.80 -0.99
C ARG A 51 8.08 -17.23 -1.52
N GLY A 52 8.92 -16.66 -0.65
CA GLY A 52 10.17 -16.00 -1.04
C GLY A 52 9.95 -14.74 -1.90
N LEU A 53 8.77 -14.13 -1.82
CA LEU A 53 8.42 -12.91 -2.56
C LEU A 53 8.75 -11.68 -1.72
N SER A 54 9.54 -10.77 -2.28
CA SER A 54 9.85 -9.48 -1.68
C SER A 54 8.88 -8.41 -2.17
N ILE A 55 8.20 -7.74 -1.24
CA ILE A 55 7.34 -6.61 -1.54
C ILE A 55 8.11 -5.34 -1.21
N HIS A 56 8.27 -4.45 -2.19
CA HIS A 56 9.00 -3.18 -2.06
C HIS A 56 8.02 -2.01 -2.11
N LEU A 57 8.13 -1.08 -1.15
CA LEU A 57 7.22 0.05 -1.02
C LEU A 57 7.79 1.34 -1.62
N PHE A 58 6.99 1.97 -2.47
CA PHE A 58 7.27 3.25 -3.11
C PHE A 58 6.10 4.19 -2.87
N VAL A 59 6.36 5.36 -2.29
CA VAL A 59 5.32 6.32 -1.90
C VAL A 59 5.58 7.66 -2.56
N ARG A 60 4.52 8.33 -2.97
CA ARG A 60 4.55 9.76 -3.30
C ARG A 60 3.36 10.46 -2.65
N GLU A 61 3.53 11.73 -2.34
CA GLU A 61 2.44 12.51 -1.75
C GLU A 61 1.36 12.79 -2.77
N ASN A 62 1.71 13.44 -3.88
CA ASN A 62 0.76 13.89 -4.90
C ASN A 62 0.98 13.17 -6.23
N LYS A 63 -0.01 13.18 -7.12
CA LYS A 63 0.21 12.69 -8.49
C LYS A 63 1.14 13.60 -9.30
N LEU A 64 0.99 14.90 -9.08
CA LEU A 64 1.73 15.94 -9.77
C LEU A 64 2.46 16.81 -8.75
N GLU A 65 3.63 17.29 -9.15
CA GLU A 65 4.43 18.28 -8.46
C GLU A 65 4.90 19.28 -9.53
N ASN A 66 4.56 20.56 -9.34
CA ASN A 66 4.89 21.63 -10.30
C ASN A 66 4.49 21.34 -11.75
N GLY A 67 3.30 20.76 -11.95
CA GLY A 67 2.76 20.42 -13.28
C GLY A 67 3.40 19.20 -13.95
N LYS A 68 4.34 18.52 -13.28
CA LYS A 68 4.99 17.29 -13.74
C LYS A 68 4.59 16.11 -12.86
N ALA A 69 4.78 14.88 -13.35
CA ALA A 69 4.54 13.69 -12.54
C ALA A 69 5.49 13.68 -11.33
N ALA A 70 4.91 13.65 -10.13
CA ALA A 70 5.71 13.60 -8.91
C ALA A 70 6.44 12.25 -8.81
N PRO A 71 7.74 12.24 -8.45
CA PRO A 71 8.52 11.02 -8.32
C PRO A 71 8.04 10.18 -7.15
N PHE A 72 8.30 8.87 -7.21
CA PHE A 72 8.11 7.98 -6.07
C PHE A 72 9.39 7.91 -5.23
N VAL A 73 9.24 7.95 -3.91
CA VAL A 73 10.30 7.70 -2.93
C VAL A 73 10.27 6.23 -2.55
N TYR A 74 11.42 5.57 -2.59
CA TYR A 74 11.57 4.17 -2.15
C TYR A 74 11.76 4.11 -0.64
N HIS A 75 10.96 3.29 0.04
CA HIS A 75 10.99 3.15 1.50
C HIS A 75 11.57 1.83 1.99
N GLY A 76 11.91 0.89 1.10
CA GLY A 76 12.45 -0.42 1.50
C GLY A 76 11.51 -1.59 1.21
N PRO A 77 11.94 -2.82 1.54
CA PRO A 77 11.07 -3.98 1.54
C PRO A 77 10.11 -3.91 2.74
N VAL A 78 8.95 -4.53 2.60
CA VAL A 78 7.92 -4.59 3.64
C VAL A 78 7.59 -6.01 4.03
N ARG A 79 7.11 -6.17 5.26
CA ARG A 79 6.61 -7.42 5.84
C ARG A 79 5.15 -7.30 6.17
N TYR A 80 4.35 -8.26 5.70
CA TYR A 80 2.95 -8.36 6.06
C TYR A 80 2.77 -8.55 7.58
N ARG A 81 1.91 -7.74 8.21
CA ARG A 81 1.58 -7.86 9.65
C ARG A 81 0.15 -8.32 9.88
N SER A 82 -0.82 -7.69 9.25
CA SER A 82 -2.24 -8.05 9.38
C SER A 82 -3.05 -7.56 8.20
N HIS A 83 -4.28 -8.07 8.06
CA HIS A 83 -5.28 -7.49 7.18
C HIS A 83 -6.68 -7.53 7.80
N SER A 84 -7.57 -6.73 7.23
CA SER A 84 -9.01 -6.78 7.44
C SER A 84 -9.76 -6.52 6.13
N GLY A 85 -11.04 -6.83 6.09
CA GLY A 85 -11.85 -6.75 4.87
C GLY A 85 -11.55 -7.87 3.86
N SER A 86 -12.33 -7.90 2.79
CA SER A 86 -12.18 -8.90 1.73
C SER A 86 -11.89 -8.22 0.40
N GLY A 87 -12.78 -7.43 -0.20
CA GLY A 87 -12.51 -6.73 -1.45
C GLY A 87 -12.99 -5.27 -1.42
N PRO A 88 -12.13 -4.28 -1.11
CA PRO A 88 -10.67 -4.39 -0.93
C PRO A 88 -10.24 -4.89 0.46
N MET A 89 -9.01 -5.41 0.52
CA MET A 89 -8.28 -5.66 1.76
C MET A 89 -7.65 -4.37 2.28
N SER A 90 -7.73 -4.15 3.59
CA SER A 90 -6.87 -3.20 4.32
C SER A 90 -5.72 -3.98 4.94
N VAL A 91 -4.49 -3.66 4.60
CA VAL A 91 -3.28 -4.40 4.99
C VAL A 91 -2.36 -3.50 5.78
N VAL A 92 -1.83 -4.02 6.87
CA VAL A 92 -0.76 -3.39 7.65
C VAL A 92 0.56 -4.04 7.28
N PHE A 93 1.50 -3.21 6.88
CA PHE A 93 2.87 -3.57 6.58
C PHE A 93 3.82 -2.95 7.59
N GLU A 94 4.88 -3.68 7.94
CA GLU A 94 6.07 -3.10 8.57
C GLU A 94 7.17 -2.91 7.52
N VAL A 95 7.81 -1.76 7.53
CA VAL A 95 8.92 -1.38 6.65
C VAL A 95 10.24 -1.74 7.34
N ALA A 96 11.07 -2.50 6.62
CA ALA A 96 12.30 -3.10 7.15
C ALA A 96 13.44 -2.13 7.38
#